data_AF-A0A6G8PUS3-F1
#
_entry.id   AF-A0A6G8PUS3-F1
#
_cell.length_a   1.000
_cell.length_b   1.000
_cell.length_c   1.000
_cell.angle_alpha   90.00
_cell.angle_beta   90.00
_cell.angle_gamma   90.00
#
_symmetry.space_group_name_H-M   'P 1'
#
loop_
_entity.id
_entity.type
_entity.pdbx_description
1 polymer ?
#
loop_
_entity_poly.entity_id
_entity_poly.type
_entity_poly.pdbx_seq_one_letter_code
_entity_poly.pdbx_strand_id
1 'polypeptide(L)'
;MLFYALAAVVLVASAVVDYFYLGMTLERIYTPLMPIHADFDTFWLSSRALLEGRDVYETGAELVNLNPPLWVLLVAPFALLEPLSAFRLFAALTAVLMAASLLWMAAELRPWRANPLVGSLVLVALLVSSPHLATLALGQMYPILCLGLVAAWALDRRGRPLASGAALGLVVALKPSLAPVLLWPVVRRRWGACVAAVVSGPRRRSSGWSSSGRGRRCGG
;
A
#
# COMPACT_ATOMS: atom_id res chain seq x y z
N MET A 1 -6.71 34.78 4.92
CA MET A 1 -5.77 35.03 3.81
C MET A 1 -4.51 34.17 3.89
N LEU A 2 -3.81 34.11 5.04
CA LEU A 2 -2.58 33.29 5.20
C LEU A 2 -2.74 31.81 4.81
N PHE A 3 -3.84 31.15 5.24
CA PHE A 3 -4.10 29.75 4.92
C PHE A 3 -4.24 29.50 3.40
N TYR A 4 -4.93 30.38 2.69
CA TYR A 4 -5.11 30.28 1.24
C TYR A 4 -3.82 30.56 0.48
N ALA A 5 -3.03 31.55 0.93
CA ALA A 5 -1.73 31.84 0.35
C ALA A 5 -0.78 30.64 0.53
N LEU A 6 -0.74 30.04 1.72
CA LEU A 6 0.04 28.83 1.98
C LEU A 6 -0.43 27.66 1.10
N ALA A 7 -1.73 27.42 1.01
CA ALA A 7 -2.28 26.36 0.15
C ALA A 7 -1.91 26.57 -1.33
N ALA A 8 -1.97 27.81 -1.82
CA ALA A 8 -1.57 28.14 -3.18
C ALA A 8 -0.07 27.88 -3.41
N VAL A 9 0.80 28.30 -2.48
CA VAL A 9 2.24 28.04 -2.55
C VAL A 9 2.53 26.54 -2.59
N VAL A 10 1.87 25.76 -1.74
CA VAL A 10 2.03 24.29 -1.72
C VAL A 10 1.58 23.69 -3.05
N LEU A 11 0.42 24.09 -3.58
CA LEU A 11 -0.09 23.59 -4.86
C LEU A 11 0.85 23.91 -6.02
N VAL A 12 1.38 25.14 -6.09
CA VAL A 12 2.34 25.54 -7.12
C VAL A 12 3.63 24.74 -6.98
N ALA A 13 4.17 24.61 -5.76
CA ALA A 13 5.38 23.82 -5.52
C ALA A 13 5.19 22.35 -5.91
N SER A 14 4.06 21.73 -5.55
CA SER A 14 3.72 20.38 -5.96
C SER A 14 3.60 20.24 -7.49
N ALA A 15 2.94 21.18 -8.17
CA ALA A 15 2.82 21.17 -9.61
C ALA A 15 4.18 21.32 -10.33
N VAL A 16 5.08 22.13 -9.76
CA VAL A 16 6.45 22.28 -10.28
C VAL A 16 7.24 20.99 -10.13
N VAL A 17 7.18 20.34 -8.96
CA VAL A 17 7.81 19.03 -8.75
C VAL A 17 7.23 18.00 -9.73
N ASP A 18 5.91 17.93 -9.84
CA ASP A 18 5.26 17.01 -10.78
C ASP A 18 5.76 17.28 -12.21
N TYR A 19 5.77 18.53 -12.68
CA TYR A 19 6.23 18.88 -14.02
C TYR A 19 7.67 18.44 -14.31
N PHE A 20 8.60 18.65 -13.38
CA PHE A 20 10.01 18.30 -13.58
C PHE A 20 10.28 16.79 -13.52
N TYR A 21 9.53 16.04 -12.72
CA TYR A 21 9.78 14.61 -12.48
C TYR A 21 8.81 13.68 -13.22
N LEU A 22 7.77 14.21 -13.88
CA LEU A 22 6.73 13.41 -14.55
C LEU A 22 7.32 12.50 -15.63
N GLY A 23 8.16 13.04 -16.53
CA GLY A 23 8.75 12.27 -17.63
C GLY A 23 9.53 11.05 -17.12
N MET A 24 10.46 11.27 -16.18
CA MET A 24 11.24 10.20 -15.55
C MET A 24 10.35 9.18 -14.84
N THR A 25 9.28 9.63 -14.18
CA THR A 25 8.36 8.72 -13.46
C THR A 25 7.56 7.86 -14.43
N LEU A 26 7.09 8.44 -15.54
CA LEU A 26 6.39 7.70 -16.60
C LEU A 26 7.30 6.69 -17.28
N GLU A 27 8.55 7.06 -17.60
CA GLU A 27 9.53 6.12 -18.15
C GLU A 27 9.76 4.93 -17.22
N ARG A 28 9.85 5.18 -15.91
CA ARG A 28 9.96 4.11 -14.90
C ARG A 28 8.73 3.22 -14.80
N ILE A 29 7.53 3.67 -15.18
CA ILE A 29 6.32 2.83 -15.18
C ILE A 29 6.33 1.85 -16.37
N TYR A 30 6.83 2.28 -17.53
CA TYR A 30 6.75 1.48 -18.77
C TYR A 30 7.99 0.64 -19.06
N THR A 31 9.08 0.87 -18.34
CA THR A 31 10.32 0.11 -18.52
C THR A 31 10.09 -1.41 -18.38
N PRO A 32 10.74 -2.25 -19.22
CA PRO A 32 10.69 -3.69 -19.05
C PRO A 32 11.68 -4.21 -17.98
N LEU A 33 12.52 -3.34 -17.43
CA LEU A 33 13.58 -3.70 -16.49
C LEU A 33 13.00 -3.89 -15.08
N MET A 34 12.72 -5.14 -14.71
CA MET A 34 12.15 -5.52 -13.41
C MET A 34 12.84 -4.91 -12.18
N PRO A 35 14.17 -4.82 -12.09
CA PRO A 35 14.83 -4.20 -10.93
C PRO A 35 14.43 -2.73 -10.68
N ILE A 36 13.95 -2.01 -11.70
CA ILE A 36 13.45 -0.63 -11.53
C ILE A 36 12.14 -0.60 -10.72
N HIS A 37 11.33 -1.67 -10.83
CA HIS A 37 10.11 -1.90 -10.06
C HIS A 37 10.44 -2.57 -8.72
N ALA A 38 11.42 -2.01 -8.01
CA ALA A 38 12.16 -2.70 -6.95
C ALA A 38 11.27 -3.29 -5.83
N ASP A 39 10.19 -2.61 -5.45
CA ASP A 39 9.26 -3.13 -4.44
C ASP A 39 8.50 -4.35 -4.98
N PHE A 40 7.94 -4.27 -6.18
CA PHE A 40 7.21 -5.40 -6.77
C PHE A 40 8.14 -6.58 -7.12
N ASP A 41 9.35 -6.32 -7.61
CA ASP A 41 10.33 -7.36 -7.88
C ASP A 41 10.62 -8.20 -6.62
N THR A 42 10.83 -7.50 -5.49
CA THR A 42 10.98 -8.12 -4.17
C THR A 42 9.77 -8.96 -3.78
N PHE A 43 8.55 -8.44 -4.01
CA PHE A 43 7.32 -9.15 -3.68
C PHE A 43 7.14 -10.40 -4.56
N TRP A 44 7.44 -10.29 -5.85
CA TRP A 44 7.34 -11.38 -6.80
C TRP A 44 8.33 -12.49 -6.47
N LEU A 45 9.60 -12.16 -6.19
CA LEU A 45 10.63 -13.13 -5.81
C LEU A 45 10.29 -13.84 -4.49
N SER A 46 9.82 -13.09 -3.49
CA SER A 46 9.36 -13.65 -2.20
C SER A 46 8.17 -14.60 -2.38
N SER A 47 7.23 -14.21 -3.24
CA SER A 47 6.05 -15.00 -3.57
C SER A 47 6.40 -16.25 -4.37
N ARG A 48 7.39 -16.15 -5.26
CA ARG A 48 7.91 -17.29 -6.02
C ARG A 48 8.62 -18.29 -5.10
N ALA A 49 9.43 -17.80 -4.17
CA ALA A 49 10.05 -18.63 -3.15
C ALA A 49 9.01 -19.36 -2.29
N LEU A 50 7.92 -18.68 -1.90
CA LEU A 50 6.81 -19.31 -1.18
C LEU A 50 6.20 -20.49 -1.96
N LEU A 51 5.91 -20.31 -3.25
CA LEU A 51 5.34 -21.36 -4.10
C LEU A 51 6.28 -22.55 -4.30
N GLU A 52 7.59 -22.31 -4.24
CA GLU A 52 8.64 -23.33 -4.37
C GLU A 52 9.03 -23.97 -3.04
N GLY A 53 8.41 -23.57 -1.92
CA GLY A 53 8.72 -24.08 -0.58
C GLY A 53 10.09 -23.61 -0.04
N ARG A 54 10.62 -22.50 -0.56
CA ARG A 54 11.86 -21.86 -0.11
C ARG A 54 11.58 -20.76 0.92
N ASP A 55 12.65 -20.25 1.54
CA ASP A 55 12.55 -19.10 2.44
C ASP A 55 12.13 -17.84 1.65
N VAL A 56 11.08 -17.16 2.13
CA VAL A 56 10.50 -15.96 1.50
C VAL A 56 11.31 -14.69 1.71
N TYR A 57 12.35 -14.74 2.56
CA TYR A 57 13.24 -13.62 2.87
C TYR A 57 14.65 -13.80 2.26
N GLU A 58 15.03 -15.01 1.85
CA GLU A 58 16.31 -15.32 1.22
C GLU A 58 16.16 -15.55 -0.29
N THR A 59 15.80 -14.49 -1.03
CA THR A 59 15.44 -14.61 -2.45
C THR A 59 16.46 -14.06 -3.43
N GLY A 60 17.47 -13.33 -2.96
CA GLY A 60 18.43 -12.64 -3.81
C GLY A 60 17.89 -11.36 -4.47
N ALA A 61 16.71 -10.89 -4.06
CA ALA A 61 16.18 -9.58 -4.45
C ALA A 61 17.13 -8.46 -4.02
N GLU A 62 17.25 -7.40 -4.83
CA GLU A 62 18.08 -6.23 -4.52
C GLU A 62 17.62 -5.55 -3.23
N LEU A 63 16.30 -5.41 -3.04
CA LEU A 63 15.70 -4.97 -1.80
C LEU A 63 15.31 -6.18 -0.94
N VAL A 64 15.75 -6.17 0.31
CA VAL A 64 15.35 -7.19 1.28
C VAL A 64 13.86 -7.04 1.58
N ASN A 65 13.12 -8.15 1.52
CA ASN A 65 11.72 -8.15 1.88
C ASN A 65 11.53 -7.93 3.38
N LEU A 66 11.00 -6.77 3.76
CA LEU A 66 10.66 -6.43 5.15
C LEU A 66 9.16 -6.59 5.46
N ASN A 67 8.39 -7.16 4.54
CA ASN A 67 6.95 -7.26 4.68
C ASN A 67 6.54 -8.55 5.42
N PRO A 68 5.40 -8.53 6.13
CA PRO A 68 4.89 -9.73 6.79
C PRO A 68 4.60 -10.86 5.79
N PRO A 69 4.66 -12.14 6.20
CA PRO A 69 4.35 -13.27 5.32
C PRO A 69 2.93 -13.22 4.72
N LEU A 70 1.99 -12.56 5.41
CA LEU A 70 0.64 -12.33 4.90
C LEU A 70 0.65 -11.57 3.57
N TRP A 71 1.54 -10.59 3.42
CA TRP A 71 1.67 -9.85 2.16
C TRP A 71 2.18 -10.76 1.04
N VAL A 72 3.20 -11.58 1.32
CA VAL A 72 3.74 -12.55 0.36
C VAL A 72 2.66 -13.53 -0.10
N LEU A 73 1.82 -14.01 0.81
CA LEU A 73 0.70 -14.90 0.47
C LEU A 73 -0.33 -14.23 -0.45
N LEU A 74 -0.62 -12.94 -0.24
CA LEU A 74 -1.56 -12.20 -1.10
C LEU A 74 -1.00 -11.93 -2.50
N VAL A 75 0.31 -11.79 -2.63
CA VAL A 75 1.00 -11.60 -3.91
C VAL A 75 1.29 -12.93 -4.61
N ALA A 76 1.24 -14.07 -3.91
CA ALA A 76 1.48 -15.41 -4.45
C ALA A 76 0.82 -15.72 -5.80
N PRO A 77 -0.46 -15.36 -6.06
CA PRO A 77 -1.07 -15.62 -7.36
C PRO A 77 -0.37 -14.91 -8.53
N PHE A 78 0.26 -13.76 -8.30
CA PHE A 78 1.01 -13.02 -9.32
C PHE A 78 2.33 -13.71 -9.68
N ALA A 79 2.91 -14.50 -8.78
CA ALA A 79 4.14 -15.26 -9.02
C ALA A 79 3.95 -16.49 -9.93
N LEU A 80 2.70 -16.76 -10.33
CA LEU A 80 2.37 -17.72 -11.39
C LEU A 80 2.58 -17.15 -12.80
N LEU A 81 2.64 -15.82 -12.92
CA LEU A 81 2.86 -15.12 -14.17
C LEU A 81 4.33 -14.75 -14.33
N GLU A 82 4.78 -14.51 -15.56
CA GLU A 82 6.09 -13.91 -15.83
C GLU A 82 6.21 -12.54 -15.11
N PRO A 83 7.39 -12.19 -14.57
CA PRO A 83 7.56 -11.02 -13.70
C PRO A 83 6.99 -9.72 -14.25
N LEU A 84 7.28 -9.41 -15.52
CA LEU A 84 6.83 -8.17 -16.15
C LEU A 84 5.30 -8.15 -16.38
N SER A 85 4.72 -9.30 -16.75
CA SER A 85 3.27 -9.44 -16.90
C SER A 85 2.56 -9.34 -15.56
N ALA A 86 3.14 -9.95 -14.52
CA ALA A 86 2.68 -9.85 -13.14
C ALA A 86 2.69 -8.41 -12.64
N PHE A 87 3.77 -7.67 -12.89
CA PHE A 87 3.92 -6.27 -12.53
C PHE A 87 2.84 -5.41 -13.21
N ARG A 88 2.67 -5.54 -14.53
CA ARG A 88 1.68 -4.76 -15.28
C ARG A 88 0.27 -4.98 -14.77
N LEU A 89 -0.09 -6.23 -14.47
CA LEU A 89 -1.38 -6.55 -13.87
C LEU A 89 -1.51 -5.96 -12.47
N PHE A 90 -0.48 -6.07 -11.64
CA PHE A 90 -0.47 -5.50 -10.29
C PHE A 90 -0.58 -3.97 -10.31
N ALA A 91 0.17 -3.30 -11.18
CA ALA A 91 0.13 -1.85 -11.39
C ALA A 91 -1.27 -1.40 -11.86
N ALA A 92 -1.87 -2.11 -12.82
CA ALA A 92 -3.23 -1.81 -13.27
C ALA A 92 -4.26 -1.97 -12.14
N LEU A 93 -4.18 -3.06 -11.36
CA LEU A 93 -5.06 -3.29 -10.22
C LEU A 93 -4.89 -2.21 -9.16
N THR A 94 -3.66 -1.87 -8.79
CA THR A 94 -3.38 -0.85 -7.78
C THR A 94 -3.77 0.57 -8.23
N ALA A 95 -3.69 0.88 -9.52
CA ALA A 95 -4.24 2.11 -10.09
C ALA A 95 -5.78 2.16 -9.93
N VAL A 96 -6.47 1.06 -10.24
CA VAL A 96 -7.93 0.94 -10.03
C VAL A 96 -8.29 1.08 -8.56
N LEU A 97 -7.54 0.45 -7.65
CA LEU A 97 -7.77 0.56 -6.21
C LEU A 97 -7.56 1.98 -5.68
N MET A 98 -6.56 2.71 -6.20
CA MET A 98 -6.39 4.11 -5.85
C MET A 98 -7.58 4.95 -6.32
N ALA A 99 -7.99 4.80 -7.59
CA ALA A 99 -9.14 5.51 -8.13
C ALA A 99 -10.42 5.21 -7.32
N ALA A 100 -10.67 3.94 -6.98
CA ALA A 100 -11.78 3.54 -6.14
C ALA A 100 -11.73 4.16 -4.73
N SER A 101 -10.54 4.21 -4.12
CA SER A 101 -10.33 4.83 -2.81
C SER A 101 -10.64 6.32 -2.82
N LEU A 102 -10.14 7.04 -3.83
CA LEU A 102 -10.36 8.47 -4.00
C LEU A 102 -11.83 8.78 -4.31
N LEU A 103 -12.47 7.99 -5.17
CA LEU A 103 -13.89 8.14 -5.49
C LEU A 103 -14.77 7.86 -4.26
N TRP A 104 -14.47 6.84 -3.46
CA TRP A 104 -15.19 6.56 -2.23
C TRP A 104 -15.03 7.71 -1.23
N MET A 105 -13.80 8.19 -1.02
CA MET A 105 -13.55 9.35 -0.17
C MET A 105 -14.33 10.59 -0.66
N ALA A 106 -14.32 10.86 -1.96
CA ALA A 106 -15.04 11.98 -2.52
C ALA A 106 -16.57 11.81 -2.40
N ALA A 107 -17.11 10.59 -2.46
CA ALA A 107 -18.53 10.34 -2.19
C ALA A 107 -18.93 10.67 -0.74
N GLU A 108 -18.02 10.43 0.22
CA GLU A 108 -18.22 10.78 1.64
C GLU A 108 -18.10 12.29 1.90
N LEU A 109 -17.17 12.98 1.22
CA LEU A 109 -16.91 14.41 1.40
C LEU A 109 -17.80 15.32 0.52
N ARG A 110 -18.33 14.78 -0.58
CA ARG A 110 -19.22 15.43 -1.55
C ARG A 110 -18.65 16.74 -2.12
N PRO A 111 -17.38 16.79 -2.58
CA PRO A 111 -16.75 18.02 -3.06
C PRO A 111 -17.47 18.61 -4.28
N TRP A 112 -18.07 17.78 -5.14
CA TRP A 112 -18.83 18.22 -6.31
C TRP A 112 -20.10 19.02 -5.97
N ARG A 113 -20.62 18.91 -4.73
CA ARG A 113 -21.75 19.75 -4.31
C ARG A 113 -21.36 21.21 -4.12
N ALA A 114 -20.10 21.46 -3.76
CA ALA A 114 -19.57 22.81 -3.66
C ALA A 114 -19.21 23.36 -5.04
N ASN A 115 -18.44 22.59 -5.83
CA ASN A 115 -18.09 22.94 -7.20
C ASN A 115 -17.68 21.67 -7.98
N PRO A 116 -18.42 21.27 -9.04
CA PRO A 116 -18.11 20.07 -9.81
C PRO A 116 -16.74 20.09 -10.50
N LEU A 117 -16.34 21.25 -11.04
CA LEU A 117 -15.07 21.41 -11.72
C LEU A 117 -13.91 21.23 -10.74
N VAL A 118 -13.97 21.90 -9.59
CA VAL A 118 -12.92 21.81 -8.57
C VAL A 118 -12.82 20.39 -8.01
N GLY A 119 -13.95 19.73 -7.72
CA GLY A 119 -13.96 18.35 -7.24
C GLY A 119 -13.27 17.38 -8.21
N SER A 120 -13.56 17.51 -9.51
CA SER A 120 -12.93 16.70 -10.55
C SER A 120 -11.44 17.02 -10.74
N LEU A 121 -11.06 18.30 -10.72
CA LEU A 121 -9.65 18.71 -10.84
C LEU A 121 -8.80 18.19 -9.67
N VAL A 122 -9.33 18.22 -8.45
CA VAL A 122 -8.62 17.67 -7.27
C VAL A 122 -8.41 16.17 -7.40
N LEU A 123 -9.42 15.42 -7.88
CA LEU A 123 -9.28 13.98 -8.09
C LEU A 123 -8.25 13.66 -9.16
N VAL A 124 -8.28 14.37 -10.30
CA VAL A 124 -7.28 14.21 -11.35
C VAL A 124 -5.90 14.54 -10.80
N ALA A 125 -5.74 15.66 -10.08
CA ALA A 125 -4.47 16.05 -9.49
C ALA A 125 -3.92 14.98 -8.53
N LEU A 126 -4.76 14.37 -7.69
CA LEU A 126 -4.34 13.27 -6.81
C LEU A 126 -3.92 12.02 -7.61
N LEU A 127 -4.64 11.68 -8.68
CA LEU A 127 -4.33 10.54 -9.54
C LEU A 127 -3.06 10.74 -10.38
N VAL A 128 -2.70 11.96 -10.76
CA VAL A 128 -1.47 12.23 -11.53
C VAL A 128 -0.32 12.75 -10.68
N SER A 129 -0.52 12.85 -9.36
CA SER A 129 0.49 13.34 -8.44
C SER A 129 1.74 12.44 -8.44
N SER A 130 2.92 13.05 -8.32
CA SER A 130 4.20 12.35 -8.19
C SER A 130 4.19 11.18 -7.19
N PRO A 131 3.66 11.31 -5.95
CA PRO A 131 3.65 10.17 -5.03
C PRO A 131 2.82 8.98 -5.53
N HIS A 132 1.70 9.24 -6.23
CA HIS A 132 0.92 8.14 -6.79
C HIS A 132 1.62 7.49 -7.98
N LEU A 133 2.17 8.29 -8.89
CA LEU A 133 2.90 7.77 -10.04
C LEU A 133 4.16 7.00 -9.61
N ALA A 134 4.88 7.47 -8.59
CA ALA A 134 6.01 6.76 -8.00
C ALA A 134 5.58 5.43 -7.35
N THR A 135 4.42 5.40 -6.70
CA THR A 135 3.83 4.16 -6.14
C THR A 135 3.58 3.13 -7.24
N LEU A 136 3.07 3.54 -8.40
CA LEU A 136 2.88 2.67 -9.55
C LEU A 136 4.22 2.23 -10.15
N ALA A 137 5.17 3.16 -10.30
CA ALA A 137 6.49 2.89 -10.87
C ALA A 137 7.29 1.85 -10.07
N LEU A 138 7.19 1.89 -8.74
CA LEU A 138 7.85 0.93 -7.85
C LEU A 138 7.04 -0.37 -7.68
N GLY A 139 5.74 -0.34 -7.97
CA GLY A 139 4.81 -1.44 -7.73
C GLY A 139 4.51 -1.66 -6.24
N GLN A 140 4.20 -0.56 -5.55
CA GLN A 140 3.96 -0.54 -4.11
C GLN A 140 2.55 -0.98 -3.70
N MET A 141 2.43 -1.52 -2.50
CA MET A 141 1.14 -1.95 -1.92
C MET A 141 0.26 -0.81 -1.37
N TYR A 142 0.75 0.44 -1.40
CA TYR A 142 0.08 1.56 -0.75
C TYR A 142 -1.37 1.81 -1.21
N PRO A 143 -1.78 1.58 -2.47
CA PRO A 143 -3.18 1.72 -2.86
C PRO A 143 -4.12 0.74 -2.16
N ILE A 144 -3.64 -0.46 -1.82
CA ILE A 144 -4.39 -1.45 -1.03
C ILE A 144 -4.57 -0.95 0.41
N LEU A 145 -3.49 -0.43 1.00
CA LEU A 145 -3.54 0.15 2.35
C LEU A 145 -4.44 1.40 2.39
N CYS A 146 -4.37 2.24 1.36
CA CYS A 146 -5.23 3.42 1.20
C CYS A 146 -6.71 3.02 1.19
N LEU A 147 -7.09 2.01 0.42
CA LEU A 147 -8.46 1.50 0.41
C LEU A 147 -8.89 1.03 1.81
N GLY A 148 -8.05 0.27 2.51
CA GLY A 148 -8.33 -0.19 3.87
C GLY A 148 -8.52 0.95 4.86
N LEU A 149 -7.71 2.01 4.76
CA LEU A 149 -7.83 3.21 5.59
C LEU A 149 -9.08 4.03 5.26
N VAL A 150 -9.41 4.20 3.97
CA VAL A 150 -10.65 4.85 3.53
C VAL A 150 -11.87 4.06 4.02
N ALA A 151 -11.85 2.74 3.90
CA ALA A 151 -12.90 1.87 4.39
C ALA A 151 -13.06 2.01 5.91
N ALA A 152 -11.97 1.95 6.67
CA ALA A 152 -11.98 2.15 8.11
C ALA A 152 -12.60 3.49 8.51
N TRP A 153 -12.16 4.58 7.88
CA TRP A 153 -12.65 5.93 8.13
C TRP A 153 -14.14 6.10 7.75
N ALA A 154 -14.55 5.62 6.58
CA ALA A 154 -15.94 5.72 6.13
C ALA A 154 -16.88 4.90 7.00
N LEU A 155 -16.49 3.69 7.39
CA LEU A 155 -17.25 2.84 8.32
C LEU A 155 -17.36 3.47 9.71
N ASP A 156 -16.30 4.13 10.19
CA ASP A 156 -16.31 4.88 11.44
C ASP A 156 -17.34 6.02 11.40
N ARG A 157 -17.36 6.79 10.30
CA ARG A 157 -18.32 7.88 10.07
C ARG A 157 -19.77 7.40 10.01
N ARG A 158 -19.99 6.22 9.43
CA ARG A 158 -21.32 5.59 9.30
C ARG A 158 -21.77 4.84 10.56
N GLY A 159 -21.07 4.99 11.69
CA GLY A 159 -21.46 4.37 12.96
C GLY A 159 -21.24 2.86 13.02
N ARG A 160 -20.31 2.31 12.22
CA ARG A 160 -19.97 0.88 12.17
C ARG A 160 -18.58 0.62 12.79
N PRO A 161 -18.40 0.77 14.11
CA PRO A 161 -17.07 0.73 14.75
C PRO A 161 -16.39 -0.64 14.62
N LEU A 162 -17.14 -1.76 14.68
CA LEU A 162 -16.55 -3.10 14.53
C LEU A 162 -15.93 -3.30 13.15
N ALA A 163 -16.65 -2.92 12.10
CA ALA A 163 -16.17 -3.04 10.72
C ALA A 163 -14.99 -2.08 10.46
N SER A 164 -15.04 -0.87 11.03
CA SER A 164 -13.93 0.08 11.00
C SER A 164 -12.67 -0.50 11.65
N GLY A 165 -12.80 -1.06 12.85
CA GLY A 165 -11.71 -1.73 13.56
C GLY A 165 -11.16 -2.91 12.79
N ALA A 166 -12.03 -3.75 12.21
CA ALA A 166 -11.60 -4.88 11.39
C ALA A 166 -10.74 -4.44 10.20
N ALA A 167 -11.16 -3.38 9.48
CA ALA A 167 -10.40 -2.80 8.38
C ALA A 167 -9.04 -2.23 8.83
N LEU A 168 -8.98 -1.52 9.97
CA LEU A 168 -7.72 -1.05 10.54
C LEU A 168 -6.79 -2.20 10.91
N GLY A 169 -7.30 -3.25 11.54
CA GLY A 169 -6.50 -4.42 11.89
C GLY A 169 -5.90 -5.10 10.65
N LEU A 170 -6.66 -5.23 9.57
CA LEU A 170 -6.15 -5.76 8.30
C LEU A 170 -5.03 -4.89 7.71
N VAL A 171 -5.19 -3.56 7.72
CA VAL A 171 -4.13 -2.63 7.29
C VAL A 171 -2.86 -2.81 8.10
N VAL A 172 -2.97 -2.91 9.43
CA VAL A 172 -1.83 -3.13 10.33
C VAL A 172 -1.22 -4.52 10.14
N ALA A 173 -2.02 -5.55 9.83
CA ALA A 173 -1.52 -6.88 9.53
C ALA A 173 -0.66 -6.91 8.26
N LEU A 174 -1.00 -6.10 7.26
CA LEU A 174 -0.24 -5.97 6.02
C LEU A 174 0.99 -5.07 6.19
N LYS A 175 0.87 -4.02 7.02
CA LYS A 175 1.96 -3.08 7.28
C LYS A 175 2.00 -2.71 8.77
N PRO A 176 2.72 -3.49 9.60
CA PRO A 176 2.76 -3.29 11.05
C PRO A 176 3.27 -1.92 11.48
N SER A 177 4.07 -1.25 10.64
CA SER A 177 4.50 0.13 10.88
C SER A 177 3.34 1.14 10.92
N LEU A 178 2.13 0.77 10.47
CA LEU A 178 0.90 1.56 10.59
C LEU A 178 0.14 1.32 11.91
N ALA A 179 0.69 0.55 12.85
CA ALA A 179 0.11 0.36 14.18
C ALA A 179 -0.30 1.67 14.90
N PRO A 180 0.43 2.80 14.76
CA PRO A 180 -0.01 4.07 15.36
C PRO A 180 -1.40 4.55 14.93
N VAL A 181 -1.91 4.12 13.77
CA VAL A 181 -3.28 4.45 13.31
C VAL A 181 -4.34 3.88 14.26
N LEU A 182 -4.03 2.81 15.01
CA LEU A 182 -4.94 2.24 16.01
C LEU A 182 -5.20 3.17 17.21
N LEU A 183 -4.44 4.26 17.37
CA LEU A 183 -4.75 5.30 18.34
C LEU A 183 -6.06 6.03 18.00
N TRP A 184 -6.47 6.07 16.73
CA TRP A 184 -7.72 6.69 16.29
C TRP A 184 -8.96 6.18 17.04
N PRO A 185 -9.28 4.87 17.04
CA PRO A 185 -10.41 4.36 17.79
C PRO A 185 -10.23 4.49 19.32
N VAL A 186 -8.99 4.45 19.83
CA VAL A 186 -8.70 4.61 21.27
C VAL A 186 -9.06 6.01 21.75
N VAL A 187 -8.59 7.05 21.07
CA VAL A 187 -8.89 8.45 21.40
C VAL A 187 -10.39 8.73 21.28
N ARG A 188 -11.06 8.09 20.30
CA ARG A 188 -12.51 8.19 20.12
C ARG A 188 -13.32 7.29 21.07
N ARG A 189 -12.67 6.57 22.00
CA ARG A 189 -13.29 5.64 22.96
C ARG A 189 -14.16 4.56 22.30
N ARG A 190 -13.77 4.13 21.09
CA ARG A 190 -14.45 3.10 20.30
C ARG A 190 -13.86 1.72 20.60
N TRP A 191 -14.12 1.21 21.80
CA TRP A 191 -13.55 -0.06 22.29
C TRP A 191 -13.87 -1.26 21.40
N GLY A 192 -15.07 -1.33 20.82
CA GLY A 192 -15.43 -2.37 19.86
C GLY A 192 -14.51 -2.37 18.62
N ALA A 193 -14.12 -1.19 18.12
CA ALA A 193 -13.17 -1.09 17.02
C ALA A 193 -11.76 -1.56 17.44
N CYS A 194 -11.35 -1.29 18.68
CA CYS A 194 -10.06 -1.76 19.20
C CYS A 194 -10.02 -3.29 19.27
N VAL A 195 -11.07 -3.92 19.79
CA VAL A 195 -11.18 -5.39 19.84
C VAL A 195 -11.16 -5.99 18.43
N ALA A 196 -11.95 -5.44 17.51
CA ALA A 196 -11.98 -5.92 16.14
C ALA A 196 -10.61 -5.80 15.45
N ALA A 197 -9.88 -4.70 15.67
CA ALA A 197 -8.55 -4.50 15.11
C ALA A 197 -7.51 -5.50 15.65
N VAL A 198 -7.59 -5.85 16.94
CA VAL A 198 -6.71 -6.87 17.53
C VAL A 198 -7.03 -8.26 16.97
N VAL A 199 -8.32 -8.57 16.77
CA VAL A 199 -8.76 -9.86 16.26
C VAL A 199 -8.38 -10.05 14.79
N SER A 200 -8.55 -9.02 13.95
CA SER A 200 -8.22 -9.06 12.52
C SER A 200 -6.75 -8.72 12.21
N GLY A 201 -6.04 -8.17 13.18
CA GLY A 201 -4.63 -7.80 13.07
C GLY A 201 -3.67 -8.99 13.14
N PRO A 202 -2.35 -8.72 13.07
CA PRO A 202 -1.36 -9.77 13.12
C PRO A 202 -1.35 -10.41 14.51
N ARG A 203 -1.82 -11.66 14.60
CA ARG A 203 -1.63 -12.47 15.80
C ARG A 203 -0.17 -12.89 15.84
N ARG A 204 0.55 -12.47 16.88
CA ARG A 204 1.82 -13.10 17.24
C ARG A 204 1.55 -14.58 17.50
N ARG A 205 1.81 -15.44 16.52
CA ARG A 205 2.04 -16.85 16.78
C ARG A 205 3.50 -16.97 17.22
N SER A 206 3.68 -17.18 18.53
CA SER A 206 4.91 -17.72 19.09
C SER A 206 5.04 -19.18 18.64
N SER A 207 5.46 -19.41 17.40
CA SER A 207 5.95 -20.71 16.98
C SER A 207 7.29 -20.44 16.32
N GLY A 208 8.35 -20.72 17.08
CA GLY A 208 9.73 -20.55 16.67
C GLY A 208 9.97 -21.27 15.35
N TRP A 209 10.33 -20.49 14.33
CA TRP A 209 10.89 -21.04 13.11
C TRP A 209 12.38 -21.26 13.42
N SER A 210 12.71 -22.47 13.87
CA SER A 210 14.10 -22.85 14.12
C SER A 210 14.84 -22.94 12.78
N SER A 211 15.77 -22.01 12.57
CA SER A 211 16.80 -22.13 11.55
C SER A 211 17.71 -23.31 11.90
N SER A 212 17.50 -24.45 11.26
CA SER A 212 18.47 -25.56 11.27
C SER A 212 19.25 -25.59 9.95
N GLY A 213 19.97 -24.51 9.66
CA GLY A 213 21.05 -24.51 8.68
C GLY A 213 22.32 -25.09 9.34
N ARG A 214 22.39 -26.41 9.43
CA ARG A 214 23.59 -27.12 9.91
C ARG A 214 24.74 -26.83 8.94
N GLY A 215 25.74 -26.11 9.43
CA GLY A 215 26.98 -25.82 8.71
C GLY A 215 27.62 -27.08 8.15
N ARG A 216 27.93 -27.06 6.86
CA ARG A 216 28.88 -27.98 6.26
C ARG A 216 30.25 -27.63 6.81
N ARG A 217 30.79 -28.54 7.64
CA ARG A 217 32.15 -28.51 8.14
C ARG A 217 33.13 -28.60 6.97
N CYS A 218 34.13 -27.72 6.99
CA CYS A 218 35.43 -27.98 6.39
C CYS A 218 36.08 -29.21 7.05
N GLY A 219 36.82 -29.99 6.27
CA GLY A 219 37.83 -30.93 6.76
C GLY A 219 37.83 -32.27 6.04
N GLY A 220 38.91 -32.52 5.27
CA GLY A 220 39.25 -33.82 4.68
C GLY A 220 39.75 -33.69 3.26
#